data_AF-A0A3D5J5Q1-F1
#
_entry.id   AF-A0A3D5J5Q1-F1
#
_cell.length_a   1.000
_cell.length_b   1.000
_cell.length_c   1.000
_cell.angle_alpha   90.00
_cell.angle_beta   90.00
_cell.angle_gamma   90.00
#
_symmetry.space_group_name_H-M   'P 1'
#
loop_
_entity.id
_entity.type
_entity.pdbx_description
1 polymer ?
#
loop_
_entity_poly.entity_id
_entity_poly.type
_entity_poly.pdbx_seq_one_letter_code
_entity_poly.pdbx_strand_id
1 'polypeptide(L)'
;TVSYQNELYYYPAKYEPLGGSINQYSIMLRLGEQYLIRAEARAEQDMPNEALEDLNKVRTLHGNLDAYASGMNKEEVLDKVFEERQVEFIGEWGHRWLDLKRTGKADAVLSALKPQTWESTDVLWPINNSELQSNPKLEQNPGYND
;
A
#
# COMPACT_ATOMS: atom_id res chain seq x y z
N THR A 1 -13.63 -14.99 6.52
CA THR A 1 -12.52 -15.42 7.38
C THR A 1 -12.11 -16.84 7.02
N VAL A 2 -10.86 -17.22 7.25
CA VAL A 2 -10.34 -18.59 7.10
C VAL A 2 -9.76 -19.03 8.43
N SER A 3 -10.04 -20.26 8.85
CA SER A 3 -9.42 -20.85 10.05
C SER A 3 -8.19 -21.68 9.64
N TYR A 4 -7.04 -21.40 10.24
CA TYR A 4 -5.80 -22.17 10.05
C TYR A 4 -5.11 -22.36 11.41
N GLN A 5 -4.73 -23.59 11.74
CA GLN A 5 -4.10 -23.93 13.03
C GLN A 5 -4.81 -23.36 14.28
N ASN A 6 -6.15 -23.43 14.30
CA ASN A 6 -7.02 -22.86 15.35
C ASN A 6 -6.96 -21.33 15.49
N GLU A 7 -6.32 -20.62 14.57
CA GLU A 7 -6.40 -19.16 14.46
C GLU A 7 -7.37 -18.72 13.37
N LEU A 8 -8.07 -17.63 13.64
CA LEU A 8 -9.03 -17.03 12.72
C LEU A 8 -8.35 -15.90 11.94
N TYR A 9 -8.26 -16.05 10.63
CA TYR A 9 -7.70 -15.06 9.73
C TYR A 9 -8.81 -14.32 8.96
N TYR A 10 -8.69 -13.00 8.88
CA TYR A 10 -9.55 -12.17 8.05
C TYR A 10 -8.92 -12.01 6.67
N TYR A 11 -9.74 -12.14 5.63
CA TYR A 11 -9.33 -11.85 4.25
C TYR A 11 -10.26 -10.78 3.67
N PRO A 12 -9.76 -9.95 2.75
CA PRO A 12 -10.58 -8.91 2.14
C PRO A 12 -11.69 -9.51 1.29
N ALA A 13 -12.94 -9.10 1.54
CA ALA A 13 -14.14 -9.48 0.77
C ALA A 13 -14.37 -8.60 -0.46
N LYS A 14 -13.30 -7.97 -0.99
CA LYS A 14 -13.41 -6.96 -2.05
C LYS A 14 -13.76 -7.56 -3.42
N TYR A 15 -13.31 -8.79 -3.65
CA TYR A 15 -13.58 -9.55 -4.86
C TYR A 15 -14.23 -10.89 -4.50
N GLU A 16 -15.52 -10.88 -4.17
CA GLU A 16 -16.28 -12.10 -3.88
C GLU A 16 -17.04 -12.62 -5.11
N PRO A 17 -16.94 -13.91 -5.45
CA PRO A 17 -17.77 -14.50 -6.50
C PRO A 17 -19.23 -14.46 -6.07
N LEU A 18 -20.05 -13.65 -6.76
CA LEU A 18 -21.50 -13.60 -6.59
C LEU A 18 -22.15 -14.89 -7.14
N GLY A 19 -21.98 -16.02 -6.44
CA GLY A 19 -22.74 -17.25 -6.66
C GLY A 19 -22.55 -17.97 -8.02
N GLY A 20 -21.51 -17.65 -8.80
CA GLY A 20 -21.22 -18.26 -10.11
C GLY A 20 -19.78 -18.06 -10.56
N SER A 21 -19.47 -18.41 -11.82
CA SER A 21 -18.15 -18.15 -12.45
C SER A 21 -17.71 -16.70 -12.22
N ILE A 22 -16.47 -16.52 -11.77
CA ILE A 22 -15.81 -15.23 -11.49
C ILE A 22 -16.08 -14.18 -12.58
N ASN A 23 -17.01 -13.26 -12.32
CA ASN A 23 -17.41 -12.16 -13.19
C ASN A 23 -17.08 -10.78 -12.58
N GLN A 24 -15.97 -10.67 -11.85
CA GLN A 24 -15.52 -9.38 -11.31
C GLN A 24 -14.25 -8.93 -12.00
N TYR A 25 -14.26 -7.68 -12.45
CA TYR A 25 -13.08 -7.04 -13.03
C TYR A 25 -12.11 -6.63 -11.93
N SER A 26 -10.83 -6.88 -12.16
CA SER A 26 -9.78 -6.27 -11.35
C SER A 26 -9.83 -4.76 -11.51
N ILE A 27 -9.80 -4.04 -10.40
CA ILE A 27 -9.82 -2.57 -10.42
C ILE A 27 -8.39 -2.09 -10.58
N MET A 28 -8.05 -1.55 -11.75
CA MET A 28 -6.71 -1.00 -12.03
C MET A 28 -6.49 0.36 -11.38
N LEU A 29 -7.50 1.23 -11.52
CA LEU A 29 -7.49 2.63 -11.10
C LEU A 29 -8.92 2.99 -10.71
N ARG A 30 -9.07 3.88 -9.73
CA ARG A 30 -10.38 4.41 -9.34
C ARG A 30 -10.29 5.78 -8.69
N LEU A 31 -11.42 6.46 -8.60
CA LEU A 31 -11.48 7.86 -8.15
C LEU A 31 -10.91 8.08 -6.74
N GLY A 32 -11.08 7.13 -5.81
CA GLY A 32 -10.50 7.22 -4.47
C GLY A 32 -8.98 7.37 -4.49
N GLU A 33 -8.30 6.72 -5.43
CA GLU A 33 -6.85 6.87 -5.64
C GLU A 33 -6.48 8.28 -6.06
N GLN A 34 -7.25 8.91 -6.94
CA GLN A 34 -6.97 10.27 -7.39
C GLN A 34 -7.12 11.29 -6.26
N TYR A 35 -8.10 11.11 -5.37
CA TYR A 35 -8.20 11.93 -4.16
C TYR A 35 -6.99 11.74 -3.24
N LEU A 36 -6.57 10.50 -2.97
CA LEU A 36 -5.45 10.26 -2.05
C LEU A 36 -4.09 10.66 -2.64
N ILE A 37 -3.87 10.50 -3.95
CA ILE A 37 -2.68 11.04 -4.63
C ILE A 37 -2.64 12.56 -4.53
N ARG A 38 -3.78 13.23 -4.77
CA ARG A 38 -3.85 14.70 -4.69
C ARG A 38 -3.70 15.19 -3.24
N ALA A 39 -4.27 14.47 -2.27
CA ALA A 39 -4.11 14.75 -0.84
C ALA A 39 -2.63 14.70 -0.43
N GLU A 40 -1.93 13.62 -0.79
CA GLU A 40 -0.50 13.48 -0.54
C GLU A 40 0.30 14.62 -1.19
N ALA A 41 0.07 14.91 -2.47
CA ALA A 41 0.77 15.96 -3.19
C ALA A 41 0.53 17.35 -2.58
N ARG A 42 -0.67 17.64 -2.09
CA ARG A 42 -0.99 18.91 -1.42
C ARG A 42 -0.29 19.02 -0.07
N ALA A 43 -0.30 17.95 0.72
CA ALA A 43 0.42 17.93 1.99
C ALA A 43 1.93 18.14 1.76
N GLU A 44 2.50 17.53 0.72
CA GLU A 44 3.91 17.74 0.37
C GLU A 44 4.24 19.17 -0.05
N GLN A 45 3.28 19.90 -0.64
CA GLN A 45 3.38 21.31 -0.99
C GLN A 45 3.10 22.26 0.19
N ASP A 46 3.10 21.77 1.43
CA ASP A 46 2.77 22.53 2.64
C ASP A 46 1.34 23.13 2.61
N MET A 47 0.40 22.41 1.97
CA MET A 47 -1.03 22.74 1.91
C MET A 47 -1.88 21.72 2.68
N PRO A 48 -1.75 21.63 4.02
CA PRO A 48 -2.36 20.56 4.81
C PRO A 48 -3.89 20.65 4.87
N ASN A 49 -4.48 21.85 4.81
CA ASN A 49 -5.93 22.01 4.84
C ASN A 49 -6.57 21.45 3.57
N GLU A 50 -6.02 21.77 2.40
CA GLU A 50 -6.48 21.30 1.10
C GLU A 50 -6.23 19.79 0.91
N ALA A 51 -5.16 19.28 1.50
CA ALA A 51 -4.91 17.84 1.57
C ALA A 51 -5.97 17.13 2.43
N LEU A 52 -6.31 17.71 3.59
CA LEU A 52 -7.34 17.17 4.48
C LEU A 52 -8.73 17.18 3.82
N GLU A 53 -9.05 18.20 3.03
CA GLU A 53 -10.29 18.23 2.25
C GLU A 53 -10.40 17.04 1.29
N ASP A 54 -9.32 16.71 0.58
CA ASP A 54 -9.28 15.56 -0.34
C ASP A 54 -9.38 14.23 0.40
N LEU A 55 -8.65 14.08 1.50
CA LEU A 55 -8.73 12.90 2.36
C LEU A 55 -10.15 12.69 2.89
N ASN A 56 -10.79 13.75 3.35
CA ASN A 56 -12.16 13.70 3.86
C ASN A 56 -13.19 13.34 2.78
N LYS A 57 -12.92 13.60 1.48
CA LYS A 57 -13.79 13.10 0.40
C LYS A 57 -13.82 11.58 0.37
N VAL A 58 -12.68 10.92 0.55
CA VAL A 58 -12.63 9.45 0.55
C VAL A 58 -13.35 8.89 1.76
N ARG A 59 -13.03 9.41 2.95
CA ARG A 59 -13.63 8.97 4.22
C ARG A 59 -15.14 9.07 4.24
N THR A 60 -15.67 10.21 3.81
CA THR A 60 -17.11 10.49 3.89
C THR A 60 -17.90 9.85 2.75
N LEU A 61 -17.39 9.86 1.50
CA LEU A 61 -18.12 9.32 0.35
C LEU A 61 -18.04 7.79 0.25
N HIS A 62 -16.89 7.20 0.59
CA HIS A 62 -16.65 5.77 0.41
C HIS A 62 -16.62 5.01 1.73
N GLY A 63 -16.01 5.60 2.76
CA GLY A 63 -15.89 4.98 4.07
C GLY A 63 -17.16 5.06 4.93
N ASN A 64 -18.06 6.01 4.65
CA ASN A 64 -19.13 6.41 5.58
C ASN A 64 -18.58 6.68 6.99
N LEU A 65 -17.40 7.31 7.04
CA LEU A 65 -16.68 7.67 8.27
C LEU A 65 -16.76 9.17 8.50
N ASP A 66 -16.57 9.57 9.76
CA ASP A 66 -16.44 10.98 10.11
C ASP A 66 -15.21 11.60 9.45
N ALA A 67 -15.40 12.84 9.00
CA ALA A 67 -14.32 13.69 8.52
C ALA A 67 -13.34 13.99 9.67
N TYR A 68 -12.05 14.01 9.35
CA TYR A 68 -11.05 14.53 10.26
C TYR A 68 -11.25 16.03 10.48
N ALA A 69 -11.04 16.47 11.73
CA ALA A 69 -11.06 17.88 12.10
C ALA A 69 -9.87 18.63 11.48
N SER A 70 -10.06 19.92 11.21
CA SER A 70 -9.00 20.81 10.72
C SER A 70 -7.92 21.06 11.77
N GLY A 71 -6.80 21.66 11.34
CA GLY A 71 -5.70 22.06 12.22
C GLY A 71 -4.55 21.07 12.32
N MET A 72 -4.55 20.02 11.51
CA MET A 72 -3.40 19.12 11.37
C MET A 72 -2.25 19.80 10.61
N ASN A 73 -1.03 19.53 11.02
CA ASN A 73 0.17 19.92 10.27
C ASN A 73 0.44 18.96 9.09
N LYS A 74 1.47 19.26 8.30
CA LYS A 74 1.84 18.47 7.12
C LYS A 74 2.06 16.99 7.46
N GLU A 75 2.88 16.71 8.47
CA GLU A 75 3.26 15.35 8.85
C GLU A 75 2.05 14.54 9.33
N GLU A 76 1.19 15.15 10.15
CA GLU A 76 -0.05 14.54 10.64
C GLU A 76 -1.00 14.20 9.49
N VAL A 77 -1.17 15.09 8.51
CA VAL A 77 -2.00 14.82 7.33
C VAL A 77 -1.40 13.71 6.49
N LEU A 78 -0.08 13.71 6.24
CA LEU A 78 0.58 12.64 5.48
C LEU A 78 0.39 11.28 6.13
N ASP A 79 0.56 11.18 7.45
CA ASP A 79 0.33 9.94 8.17
C ASP A 79 -1.12 9.45 8.03
N LYS A 80 -2.10 10.36 8.11
CA LYS A 80 -3.51 10.03 7.85
C LYS A 80 -3.79 9.64 6.40
N VAL A 81 -3.13 10.26 5.43
CA VAL A 81 -3.23 9.86 4.02
C VAL A 81 -2.70 8.43 3.85
N PHE A 82 -1.54 8.09 4.40
CA PHE A 82 -0.97 6.74 4.28
C PHE A 82 -1.77 5.68 5.04
N GLU A 83 -2.36 6.02 6.18
CA GLU A 83 -3.30 5.17 6.91
C GLU A 83 -4.55 4.88 6.06
N GLU A 84 -5.15 5.93 5.48
CA GLU A 84 -6.33 5.78 4.62
C GLU A 84 -6.01 4.96 3.37
N ARG A 85 -4.87 5.20 2.71
CA ARG A 85 -4.42 4.41 1.54
C ARG A 85 -4.31 2.92 1.86
N GLN A 86 -3.86 2.57 3.07
CA GLN A 86 -3.71 1.17 3.49
C GLN A 86 -5.06 0.46 3.60
N VAL A 87 -6.07 1.12 4.17
CA VAL A 87 -7.41 0.52 4.34
C VAL A 87 -8.21 0.55 3.04
N GLU A 88 -8.12 1.65 2.30
CA GLU A 88 -8.91 1.91 1.10
C GLU A 88 -8.49 0.98 -0.06
N PHE A 89 -7.19 0.68 -0.19
CA PHE A 89 -6.63 -0.13 -1.27
C PHE A 89 -6.26 -1.56 -0.86
N ILE A 90 -6.78 -2.07 0.25
CA ILE A 90 -6.55 -3.47 0.62
C ILE A 90 -7.03 -4.41 -0.51
N GLY A 91 -6.13 -5.28 -0.97
CA GLY A 91 -6.40 -6.20 -2.08
C GLY A 91 -6.31 -5.59 -3.48
N GLU A 92 -5.89 -4.32 -3.64
CA GLU A 92 -5.74 -3.67 -4.94
C GLU A 92 -4.26 -3.47 -5.29
N TRP A 93 -3.78 -4.10 -6.36
CA TRP A 93 -2.48 -3.90 -7.04
C TRP A 93 -1.21 -3.74 -6.19
N GLY A 94 -1.22 -4.23 -4.95
CA GLY A 94 -0.07 -4.13 -4.05
C GLY A 94 0.26 -2.70 -3.62
N HIS A 95 -0.72 -1.78 -3.59
CA HIS A 95 -0.50 -0.38 -3.21
C HIS A 95 0.32 -0.22 -1.92
N ARG A 96 0.02 -1.03 -0.89
CA ARG A 96 0.75 -0.98 0.38
C ARG A 96 2.25 -1.22 0.21
N TRP A 97 2.64 -2.20 -0.60
CA TRP A 97 4.06 -2.47 -0.85
C TRP A 97 4.73 -1.30 -1.59
N LEU A 98 4.08 -0.81 -2.65
CA LEU A 98 4.61 0.28 -3.46
C LEU A 98 4.74 1.58 -2.66
N ASP A 99 3.78 1.88 -1.79
CA ASP A 99 3.82 3.04 -0.90
C ASP A 99 4.96 2.93 0.12
N LEU A 100 5.15 1.78 0.76
CA LEU A 100 6.26 1.57 1.70
C LEU A 100 7.62 1.68 1.00
N LYS A 101 7.74 1.11 -0.21
CA LYS A 101 8.97 1.15 -0.99
C LYS A 101 9.33 2.57 -1.43
N ARG A 102 8.40 3.30 -2.03
CA ARG A 102 8.67 4.66 -2.54
C ARG A 102 8.90 5.70 -1.45
N THR A 103 8.34 5.48 -0.25
CA THR A 103 8.51 6.38 0.90
C THR A 103 9.69 5.99 1.80
N GLY A 104 10.40 4.91 1.48
CA GLY A 104 11.48 4.40 2.33
C GLY A 104 11.02 3.84 3.69
N LYS A 105 9.71 3.62 3.87
CA LYS A 105 9.11 3.13 5.13
C LYS A 105 9.09 1.59 5.23
N ALA A 106 9.57 0.88 4.21
CA ALA A 106 9.57 -0.59 4.17
C ALA A 106 10.26 -1.21 5.39
N ASP A 107 11.49 -0.81 5.69
CA ASP A 107 12.24 -1.36 6.83
C ASP A 107 11.58 -1.07 8.16
N ALA A 108 11.13 0.18 8.38
CA ALA A 108 10.47 0.58 9.62
C ALA A 108 9.21 -0.25 9.92
N VAL A 109 8.50 -0.70 8.88
CA VAL A 109 7.27 -1.48 9.03
C VAL A 109 7.53 -2.98 9.00
N LEU A 110 8.30 -3.47 8.03
CA LEU A 110 8.44 -4.90 7.75
C LEU A 110 9.44 -5.60 8.67
N SER A 111 10.48 -4.91 9.15
CA SER A 111 11.38 -5.48 10.16
C SER A 111 10.64 -5.83 11.46
N ALA A 112 9.67 -5.01 11.87
CA ALA A 112 8.85 -5.28 13.04
C ALA A 112 7.86 -6.44 12.82
N LEU A 113 7.33 -6.58 11.60
CA LEU A 113 6.36 -7.63 11.26
C LEU A 113 7.02 -8.98 10.93
N LYS A 114 8.24 -8.97 10.41
CA LYS A 114 8.99 -10.16 9.98
C LYS A 114 10.44 -10.13 10.50
N PRO A 115 10.64 -10.05 11.83
CA PRO A 115 11.96 -9.80 12.41
C PRO A 115 12.99 -10.91 12.13
N GLN A 116 12.55 -12.10 11.77
CA GLN A 116 13.42 -13.25 11.52
C GLN A 116 13.77 -13.45 10.04
N THR A 117 13.06 -12.80 9.12
CA THR A 117 13.16 -13.09 7.68
C THR A 117 13.28 -11.85 6.81
N TRP A 118 13.10 -10.65 7.36
CA TRP A 118 13.22 -9.41 6.59
C TRP A 118 14.65 -8.89 6.66
N GLU A 119 15.24 -8.67 5.49
CA GLU A 119 16.48 -7.93 5.32
C GLU A 119 16.21 -6.64 4.52
N SER A 120 16.95 -5.56 4.80
CA SER A 120 16.77 -4.28 4.07
C SER A 120 16.94 -4.42 2.55
N THR A 121 17.67 -5.46 2.11
CA THR A 121 17.86 -5.83 0.71
C THR A 121 16.62 -6.40 0.04
N ASP A 122 15.67 -6.95 0.81
CA ASP A 122 14.40 -7.51 0.31
C ASP A 122 13.45 -6.44 -0.29
N VAL A 123 13.82 -5.16 -0.19
CA VAL A 123 13.14 -4.08 -0.92
C VAL A 123 13.21 -4.27 -2.45
N LEU A 124 14.22 -5.00 -2.93
CA LEU A 124 14.39 -5.39 -4.33
C LEU A 124 14.19 -6.90 -4.49
N TRP A 125 13.51 -7.29 -5.56
CA TRP A 125 13.36 -8.70 -5.90
C TRP A 125 14.66 -9.24 -6.52
N PRO A 126 14.97 -10.53 -6.37
CA PRO A 126 16.11 -11.13 -7.05
C PRO A 126 15.91 -11.08 -8.57
N ILE A 127 17.00 -10.82 -9.28
CA ILE A 127 17.08 -11.03 -10.73
C ILE A 127 17.15 -12.54 -10.97
N ASN A 128 16.40 -13.05 -11.95
CA ASN A 128 16.39 -14.47 -12.28
C ASN A 128 17.77 -14.92 -12.78
N ASN A 129 18.27 -16.05 -12.27
CA ASN A 129 19.56 -16.63 -12.66
C ASN A 129 19.69 -16.87 -14.17
N SER A 130 18.61 -17.18 -14.89
CA SER A 130 18.67 -17.32 -16.35
C SER A 130 19.05 -16.02 -17.05
N GLU A 131 18.62 -14.88 -16.53
CA GLU A 131 18.96 -13.56 -17.06
C GLU A 131 20.42 -13.20 -16.77
N LEU A 132 20.90 -13.50 -15.56
CA LEU A 132 22.30 -13.29 -15.17
C LEU A 132 23.26 -14.14 -16.02
N GLN A 133 22.90 -15.41 -16.28
CA GLN A 133 23.70 -16.29 -17.14
C GLN A 133 23.72 -15.83 -18.60
N SER A 134 22.60 -15.28 -19.08
CA SER A 134 22.46 -14.83 -20.47
C SER A 134 23.13 -13.49 -20.73
N ASN A 135 23.23 -12.62 -19.72
CA ASN A 135 23.83 -11.31 -19.82
C ASN A 135 24.90 -11.11 -18.74
N PRO A 136 26.20 -11.29 -19.06
CA PRO A 136 27.29 -11.16 -18.10
C PRO A 136 27.52 -9.72 -17.60
N LYS A 137 26.77 -8.73 -18.12
CA LYS A 137 26.78 -7.35 -17.61
C LYS A 137 25.69 -7.09 -16.58
N LEU A 138 24.76 -8.03 -16.36
CA LEU A 138 23.79 -7.92 -15.28
C LEU A 138 24.45 -8.35 -13.97
N GLU A 139 24.36 -7.46 -12.98
CA GLU A 139 24.74 -7.75 -11.61
C GLU A 139 23.46 -8.03 -10.82
N GLN A 140 23.54 -8.99 -9.89
CA GLN A 140 22.43 -9.34 -9.02
C GLN A 140 22.16 -8.22 -8.00
N ASN A 141 20.90 -8.11 -7.56
CA ASN A 141 20.53 -7.21 -6.48
C ASN A 141 21.21 -7.64 -5.16
N PRO A 142 21.64 -6.70 -4.31
CA PRO A 142 22.22 -7.03 -3.01
C PRO A 142 21.35 -7.98 -2.20
N GLY A 143 21.96 -8.88 -1.42
CA GLY A 143 21.25 -9.88 -0.61
C GLY A 143 20.93 -11.21 -1.32
N TYR A 144 21.24 -11.35 -2.61
CA TYR A 144 20.88 -12.54 -3.40
C TYR A 144 22.09 -13.21 -4.11
N ASN A 145 23.31 -13.02 -3.60
CA ASN A 145 24.56 -13.50 -4.23
C ASN A 145 25.02 -14.88 -3.74
N ASP A 146 24.22 -15.58 -2.95
CA ASP A 146 24.55 -16.91 -2.39
C ASP A 146 24.35 -18.05 -3.40
#